data_AF-A0A957N236-F1
#
_entry.id   AF-A0A957N236-F1
#
_cell.length_a   1.000
_cell.length_b   1.000
_cell.length_c   1.000
_cell.angle_alpha   90.00
_cell.angle_beta   90.00
_cell.angle_gamma   90.00
#
_symmetry.space_group_name_H-M   'P 1'
#
loop_
_entity.id
_entity.type
_entity.pdbx_description
1 polymer ?
#
loop_
_entity_poly.entity_id
_entity_poly.type
_entity_poly.pdbx_seq_one_letter_code
_entity_poly.pdbx_strand_id
1 'polypeptide(L)' 'MAKRQRGAKGGESEAPAGVRYVGGGYFPGIPARDLTADEWAAMDPVQCTALVASGLYVVDEPEQAPAEDEVIE' A
#
# COMPACT_ATOMS: atom_id res chain seq x y z
N MET A 1 14.04 25.51 -29.35
CA MET A 1 13.03 25.68 -28.29
C MET A 1 11.89 24.72 -28.54
N ALA A 2 11.66 23.76 -27.63
CA ALA A 2 10.35 23.15 -27.32
C ALA A 2 10.59 21.95 -26.40
N LYS A 3 10.45 22.20 -25.10
CA LYS A 3 10.49 21.22 -24.02
C LYS A 3 9.16 20.45 -24.06
N ARG A 4 9.18 19.18 -24.45
CA ARG A 4 8.02 18.27 -24.42
C ARG A 4 8.34 17.19 -23.38
N GLN A 5 7.96 17.39 -22.13
CA GLN A 5 6.63 17.21 -21.54
C GLN A 5 6.40 15.75 -21.11
N ARG A 6 6.19 15.63 -19.79
CA ARG A 6 5.55 14.55 -19.03
C ARG A 6 6.22 13.18 -19.08
N GLY A 7 7.17 12.99 -18.16
CA GLY A 7 7.31 11.70 -17.51
C GLY A 7 6.09 11.45 -16.63
N ALA A 8 5.15 10.66 -17.13
CA ALA A 8 4.25 9.87 -16.30
C ALA A 8 4.81 8.45 -16.34
N LYS A 9 5.79 8.19 -15.47
CA LYS A 9 6.32 6.86 -15.24
C LYS A 9 5.39 6.20 -14.23
N GLY A 10 4.88 5.03 -14.58
CA GLY A 10 4.32 4.07 -13.63
C GLY A 10 2.92 4.40 -13.17
N GLY A 11 1.94 3.71 -13.73
CA GLY A 11 0.84 3.26 -12.90
C GLY A 11 1.44 2.28 -11.88
N GLU A 12 1.56 2.72 -10.64
CA GLU A 12 1.78 1.84 -9.50
C GLU A 12 0.48 1.91 -8.70
N SER A 13 -0.47 1.07 -9.11
CA SER A 13 -1.63 0.76 -8.28
C SER A 13 -1.15 0.25 -6.93
N GLU A 14 -1.57 0.96 -5.88
CA GLU A 14 -1.93 0.42 -4.56
C GLU A 14 -0.82 -0.28 -3.75
N ALA A 15 0.37 0.30 -3.67
CA ALA A 15 1.26 0.02 -2.53
C ALA A 15 0.89 0.97 -1.37
N PRO A 16 0.66 0.47 -0.14
CA PRO A 16 0.27 1.32 0.98
C PRO A 16 1.35 2.34 1.33
N ALA A 17 0.93 3.52 1.81
CA ALA A 17 1.86 4.59 2.18
C ALA A 17 2.83 4.15 3.29
N GLY A 18 2.42 3.19 4.11
CA GLY A 18 3.28 2.44 5.00
C GLY A 18 2.50 1.34 5.71
N VAL A 19 3.20 0.38 6.33
CA VAL A 19 2.56 -0.67 7.14
C VAL A 19 3.20 -0.68 8.51
N ARG A 20 2.41 -0.30 9.52
CA ARG A 20 2.86 -0.21 10.91
C ARG A 20 2.57 -1.50 11.66
N TYR A 21 3.55 -2.01 12.38
CA TYR A 21 3.36 -3.11 13.30
C TYR A 21 2.77 -2.59 14.62
N VAL A 22 1.57 -3.06 14.95
CA VAL A 22 0.85 -2.65 16.16
C VAL A 22 1.16 -3.59 17.34
N GLY A 23 1.67 -4.78 17.06
CA GLY A 23 1.93 -5.78 18.10
C GLY A 23 0.69 -6.60 18.46
N GLY A 24 0.79 -7.40 19.52
CA GLY A 24 -0.33 -8.25 20.00
C GLY A 24 -0.20 -9.73 19.62
N GLY A 25 0.88 -10.15 18.97
CA GLY A 25 1.14 -11.55 18.62
C GLY A 25 2.30 -11.74 17.65
N TYR A 26 2.56 -13.01 17.33
CA TYR A 26 3.60 -13.44 16.40
C TYR A 26 2.98 -14.19 15.24
N PHE A 27 3.38 -13.83 14.01
CA PHE A 27 3.00 -14.57 12.82
C PHE A 27 4.24 -15.26 12.24
N PRO A 28 4.24 -16.59 12.08
CA PRO A 28 5.41 -17.31 11.59
C PRO A 28 5.77 -16.87 10.17
N GLY A 29 7.01 -16.44 9.99
CA GLY A 29 7.52 -15.92 8.71
C GLY A 29 7.33 -14.41 8.51
N ILE A 30 6.61 -13.72 9.40
CA ILE A 30 6.41 -12.27 9.31
C ILE A 30 7.23 -11.58 10.41
N PRO A 31 8.12 -10.65 10.06
CA PRO A 31 8.98 -10.00 11.03
C PRO A 31 8.15 -9.03 11.89
N ALA A 32 8.19 -9.15 13.22
CA ALA A 32 7.44 -8.31 14.17
C ALA A 32 7.98 -6.85 14.25
N ARG A 33 7.94 -6.14 13.13
CA ARG A 33 8.41 -4.77 12.93
C ARG A 33 7.59 -4.11 11.82
N ASP A 34 7.68 -2.80 11.73
CA ASP A 34 7.07 -2.05 10.62
C ASP A 34 7.59 -2.58 9.27
N LEU A 35 6.66 -2.73 8.33
CA LEU A 35 6.92 -3.22 6.98
C LEU A 35 6.89 -2.03 6.01
N THR A 36 7.79 -2.06 5.04
CA THR A 36 7.75 -1.12 3.93
C THR A 36 6.65 -1.51 2.95
N ALA A 37 6.23 -0.55 2.11
CA ALA A 37 5.23 -0.77 1.07
C ALA A 37 5.64 -1.89 0.10
N ASP A 38 6.94 -1.97 -0.23
CA ASP A 38 7.51 -3.00 -1.11
C ASP A 38 7.49 -4.38 -0.45
N GLU A 39 7.86 -4.47 0.84
CA GLU A 39 7.77 -5.72 1.61
C GLU A 39 6.33 -6.21 1.72
N TRP A 40 5.37 -5.32 1.93
CA TRP A 40 3.94 -5.67 1.98
C TRP A 40 3.39 -6.09 0.61
N ALA A 41 3.79 -5.42 -0.46
CA ALA A 41 3.38 -5.76 -1.83
C ALA A 41 4.00 -7.08 -2.32
N ALA A 42 5.18 -7.45 -1.79
CA ALA A 42 5.82 -8.73 -2.06
C ALA A 42 5.17 -9.92 -1.31
N MET A 43 4.29 -9.65 -0.34
CA MET A 43 3.56 -10.67 0.41
C MET A 43 2.31 -11.12 -0.33
N ASP A 44 1.88 -12.35 -0.04
CA ASP A 44 0.66 -12.87 -0.62
C ASP A 44 -0.57 -12.07 -0.12
N PRO A 45 -1.51 -11.67 -0.97
CA PRO A 45 -2.66 -10.87 -0.57
C PRO A 45 -3.52 -11.54 0.51
N VAL A 46 -3.53 -12.88 0.56
CA VAL A 46 -4.21 -13.64 1.62
C VAL A 46 -3.49 -13.45 2.97
N GLN A 47 -2.16 -13.42 2.98
CA GLN A 47 -1.38 -13.12 4.18
C GLN A 47 -1.59 -11.68 4.64
N CYS A 48 -1.54 -10.71 3.73
CA CYS A 48 -1.79 -9.30 4.04
C CYS A 48 -3.16 -9.12 4.71
N THR A 49 -4.20 -9.75 4.15
CA THR A 49 -5.55 -9.72 4.71
C THR A 49 -5.60 -10.36 6.11
N ALA A 50 -4.94 -11.51 6.30
CA ALA A 50 -4.90 -12.17 7.60
C ALA A 50 -4.17 -11.32 8.67
N LEU A 51 -3.11 -10.62 8.29
CA LEU A 51 -2.34 -9.76 9.19
C LEU A 51 -3.14 -8.53 9.64
N VAL A 52 -3.86 -7.89 8.71
CA VAL A 52 -4.79 -6.80 9.04
C VAL A 52 -5.95 -7.31 9.90
N ALA A 53 -6.57 -8.43 9.53
CA ALA A 53 -7.68 -9.02 10.27
C ALA A 53 -7.28 -9.48 11.68
N SER A 54 -6.02 -9.90 11.86
CA SER A 54 -5.47 -10.24 13.17
C SER A 54 -5.21 -9.03 14.08
N GLY A 55 -5.22 -7.81 13.52
CA GLY A 55 -4.88 -6.58 14.23
C GLY A 55 -3.38 -6.42 14.51
N LEU A 56 -2.52 -7.28 13.97
CA LEU A 56 -1.06 -7.19 14.14
C LEU A 56 -0.44 -6.03 13.37
N TYR A 57 -1.05 -5.67 12.23
CA TYR A 57 -0.57 -4.63 11.34
C TYR A 57 -1.68 -3.68 10.98
N VAL A 58 -1.33 -2.41 10.85
CA VAL A 58 -2.18 -1.37 10.28
C VAL A 58 -1.54 -0.90 8.99
N VAL A 59 -2.33 -0.99 7.92
CA VAL A 59 -1.96 -0.50 6.61
C VAL A 59 -2.38 0.96 6.54
N ASP A 60 -1.43 1.86 6.33
CA ASP A 60 -1.71 3.24 5.98
C ASP A 60 -2.12 3.23 4.51
N GLU A 61 -3.42 3.31 4.28
CA GLU A 61 -3.98 3.32 2.93
C GLU A 61 -3.41 4.55 2.20
N PRO A 62 -2.86 4.40 1.00
CA PRO A 62 -2.45 5.56 0.24
C PRO A 62 -3.77 6.27 -0.08
N GLU A 63 -3.92 7.50 0.39
CA GLU A 63 -5.08 8.32 0.12
C GLU A 63 -5.31 8.28 -1.40
N GLN A 64 -6.27 7.47 -1.84
CA GLN A 64 -6.61 7.39 -3.25
C GLN A 64 -7.05 8.80 -3.59
N ALA A 65 -6.25 9.47 -4.42
CA ALA A 65 -6.67 10.71 -5.02
C ALA A 65 -8.08 10.45 -5.57
N PRO A 66 -9.10 11.24 -5.15
CA PRO A 66 -10.47 10.95 -5.47
C PRO A 66 -10.55 10.78 -6.99
N ALA A 67 -11.12 9.65 -7.42
CA ALA A 67 -11.50 9.45 -8.80
C ALA A 67 -12.28 10.70 -9.22
N GLU A 68 -11.69 11.49 -10.10
CA GLU A 68 -12.32 12.68 -10.66
C GLU A 68 -13.57 12.18 -11.38
N ASP A 69 -14.71 12.31 -10.69
CA ASP A 69 -16.03 12.02 -11.21
C ASP A 69 -16.24 12.90 -12.45
N GLU A 70 -16.49 12.21 -13.55
CA GLU A 70 -16.66 12.74 -14.89
C GLU A 70 -17.86 13.70 -14.95
N VAL A 71 -17.63 15.00 -15.11
CA VAL A 71 -18.69 15.93 -15.58
C VAL A 71 -18.62 15.99 -17.10
N ILE A 72 -19.41 15.13 -17.75
CA ILE A 72 -19.75 15.26 -19.16
C ILE A 72 -20.80 16.39 -19.27
N GLU A 73 -20.48 17.45 -20.00
CA GLU A 73 -21.42 18.52 -20.36
C GLU A 73 -22.12 18.22 -21.70
#